data_AF-A0A936KC28-F1
#
_entry.id   AF-A0A936KC28-F1
#
_cell.length_a   1.000
_cell.length_b   1.000
_cell.length_c   1.000
_cell.angle_alpha   90.00
_cell.angle_beta   90.00
_cell.angle_gamma   90.00
#
_symmetry.space_group_name_H-M   'P 1'
#
loop_
_entity.id
_entity.type
_entity.pdbx_description
1 polymer ?
#
loop_
_entity_poly.entity_id
_entity_poly.type
_entity_poly.pdbx_seq_one_letter_code
_entity_poly.pdbx_strand_id
1 'polypeptide(L)'
;MKEQILLECAHPGASAAQVAMAHGINANIVHGWRKLVREANALVSPAPSFVPVTVAAEDWPAPPERQIDLELRRGPLTVKLSWPMTEVTDLGIWLRELLR
;
A
#
# COMPACT_ATOMS: atom_id res chain seq x y z
N MET A 1 9.74 -25.47 -35.82
CA MET A 1 10.61 -25.95 -34.71
C MET A 1 10.58 -25.00 -33.50
N LYS A 2 11.18 -23.81 -33.54
CA LYS A 2 11.19 -22.84 -32.40
C LYS A 2 9.79 -22.55 -31.82
N GLU A 3 8.83 -22.26 -32.68
CA GLU A 3 7.47 -21.86 -32.29
C GLU A 3 6.69 -23.00 -31.62
N GLN A 4 6.88 -24.24 -32.10
CA GLN A 4 6.34 -25.45 -31.49
C GLN A 4 6.92 -25.69 -30.09
N ILE A 5 8.24 -25.55 -29.93
CA ILE A 5 8.91 -25.68 -28.62
C ILE A 5 8.42 -24.62 -27.63
N LEU A 6 8.20 -23.39 -28.10
CA LEU A 6 7.64 -22.31 -27.27
C LEU A 6 6.19 -22.58 -26.85
N LEU A 7 5.39 -23.16 -27.74
CA LEU A 7 3.99 -23.51 -27.47
C LEU A 7 3.88 -24.68 -26.47
N GLU A 8 4.73 -25.70 -26.60
CA GLU A 8 4.85 -26.78 -25.61
C GLU A 8 5.32 -26.24 -24.24
N CYS A 9 6.27 -25.30 -24.23
CA CYS A 9 6.71 -24.63 -23.01
C CYS A 9 5.65 -23.71 -22.37
N ALA A 10 4.63 -23.30 -23.11
CA ALA A 10 3.56 -22.43 -22.63
C ALA A 10 2.43 -23.20 -21.91
N HIS A 11 2.44 -24.53 -21.98
CA HIS A 11 1.45 -25.36 -21.29
C HIS A 11 1.60 -25.23 -19.75
N PRO A 12 0.51 -25.13 -18.99
CA PRO A 12 0.55 -25.12 -17.52
C PRO A 12 1.25 -26.37 -16.98
N GLY A 13 2.31 -26.19 -16.19
CA GLY A 13 3.10 -27.29 -15.63
C GLY A 13 4.23 -27.82 -16.53
N ALA A 14 4.40 -27.30 -17.75
CA ALA A 14 5.50 -27.70 -18.64
C ALA A 14 6.85 -27.14 -18.15
N SER A 15 7.84 -28.02 -18.00
CA SER A 15 9.23 -27.62 -17.70
C SER A 15 9.99 -27.30 -18.98
N ALA A 16 10.48 -26.06 -19.10
CA ALA A 16 11.25 -25.64 -20.27
C ALA A 16 12.53 -26.47 -20.48
N ALA A 17 13.14 -26.96 -19.40
CA ALA A 17 14.30 -27.84 -19.47
C ALA A 17 13.92 -29.22 -20.02
N GLN A 18 12.77 -29.77 -19.60
CA GLN A 18 12.28 -31.06 -20.10
C GLN A 18 11.92 -30.98 -21.59
N VAL A 19 11.24 -29.91 -22.01
CA VAL A 19 10.93 -29.69 -23.43
C VAL A 19 12.22 -29.51 -24.23
N ALA A 20 13.19 -28.73 -23.74
CA ALA A 20 14.49 -28.57 -24.40
C ALA A 20 15.21 -29.92 -24.60
N MET A 21 15.23 -30.78 -23.58
CA MET A 21 15.82 -32.12 -23.66
C MET A 21 15.09 -33.02 -24.66
N ALA A 22 13.75 -33.01 -24.68
CA ALA A 22 12.94 -33.79 -25.62
C ALA A 22 13.23 -33.42 -27.08
N HIS A 23 13.56 -32.15 -27.33
CA HIS A 23 13.93 -31.64 -28.65
C HIS A 23 15.45 -31.61 -28.90
N GLY A 24 16.26 -32.13 -27.97
CA GLY A 24 17.72 -32.23 -28.12
C GLY A 24 18.46 -30.88 -28.13
N ILE A 25 17.88 -29.83 -27.52
CA ILE A 25 18.45 -28.48 -27.50
C ILE A 25 18.81 -28.02 -26.08
N ASN A 26 19.70 -27.03 -25.98
CA ASN A 26 20.07 -26.43 -24.70
C ASN A 26 18.92 -25.55 -24.15
N ALA A 27 18.55 -25.75 -22.88
CA ALA A 27 17.51 -24.98 -22.21
C ALA A 27 17.75 -23.46 -22.24
N ASN A 28 19.02 -23.01 -22.26
CA ASN A 28 19.38 -21.59 -22.37
C ASN A 28 18.83 -20.95 -23.64
N ILE A 29 18.76 -21.69 -24.74
CA ILE A 29 18.20 -21.22 -26.02
C ILE A 29 16.70 -20.94 -25.85
N VAL A 30 15.99 -21.86 -25.19
CA VAL A 30 14.55 -21.72 -24.90
C VAL A 30 14.30 -20.53 -23.97
N HIS A 31 15.13 -20.32 -22.95
CA HIS A 31 15.05 -19.14 -22.09
C HIS A 31 15.24 -17.83 -22.87
N GLY A 32 16.22 -17.78 -23.78
CA GLY A 32 16.44 -16.64 -24.66
C GLY A 32 15.23 -16.34 -25.54
N TRP A 33 14.63 -17.38 -26.14
CA TRP A 33 13.42 -17.21 -26.95
C TRP A 33 12.22 -16.74 -26.14
N ARG A 34 12.00 -17.28 -24.93
CA ARG A 34 10.92 -16.82 -24.03
C ARG A 34 11.10 -15.37 -23.60
N LYS A 35 12.34 -14.94 -23.38
CA LYS A 35 12.65 -13.54 -23.04
C LYS A 35 12.24 -12.61 -24.19
N LEU A 36 12.63 -12.93 -25.42
CA LEU A 36 12.29 -12.12 -26.61
C LEU A 36 10.77 -12.03 -26.83
N VAL A 37 10.04 -13.15 -26.67
CA VAL A 37 8.57 -13.13 -26.78
C VAL A 37 7.93 -12.26 -25.70
N ARG A 38 8.43 -12.32 -24.46
CA ARG A 38 7.92 -11.48 -23.36
C ARG A 38 8.19 -9.99 -23.62
N GLU A 39 9.38 -9.66 -24.11
CA GLU A 39 9.75 -8.27 -24.44
C GLU A 39 8.92 -7.74 -25.62
N ALA A 40 8.70 -8.55 -26.66
CA ALA A 40 7.82 -8.19 -27.76
C ALA A 40 6.37 -7.99 -27.28
N ASN A 41 5.85 -8.86 -26.41
CA ASN A 41 4.52 -8.70 -25.83
C ASN A 41 4.43 -7.48 -24.89
N ALA A 42 5.50 -7.13 -24.19
CA ALA A 42 5.53 -5.95 -23.33
C ALA A 42 5.49 -4.63 -24.12
N LEU A 43 5.99 -4.62 -25.37
CA LEU A 43 5.87 -3.46 -26.27
C LEU A 43 4.48 -3.31 -26.88
N VAL A 44 3.69 -4.40 -26.96
CA VAL A 44 2.36 -4.43 -27.57
C VAL A 44 1.23 -4.38 -26.52
N SER A 45 1.51 -4.82 -25.31
CA SER A 45 0.54 -4.80 -24.21
C SER A 45 0.51 -3.41 -23.57
N PRO A 46 -0.67 -2.80 -23.38
CA PRO A 46 -0.75 -1.59 -22.58
C PRO A 46 -0.20 -1.87 -21.18
N ALA A 47 0.55 -0.91 -20.62
CA ALA A 47 0.98 -0.97 -19.24
C ALA A 47 -0.24 -1.26 -18.34
N PRO A 48 -0.07 -2.04 -17.25
CA PRO A 48 -1.18 -2.30 -16.33
C PRO A 48 -1.79 -0.96 -15.90
N SER A 49 -3.04 -0.73 -16.29
CA SER A 49 -3.76 0.49 -15.95
C SER A 49 -4.45 0.32 -14.61
N PHE A 50 -4.30 1.33 -13.74
CA PHE A 50 -5.08 1.41 -12.52
C PHE A 50 -6.52 1.77 -12.89
N VAL A 51 -7.48 0.99 -12.40
CA VAL A 51 -8.91 1.29 -12.53
C VAL A 51 -9.31 2.11 -11.29
N PRO A 52 -9.85 3.33 -11.45
CA PRO A 52 -10.38 4.08 -10.32
C PRO A 52 -11.60 3.33 -9.76
N VAL A 53 -11.51 2.90 -8.51
CA VAL A 53 -12.64 2.31 -7.78
C VAL A 53 -13.20 3.39 -6.88
N THR A 54 -14.47 3.74 -7.07
CA THR A 54 -15.19 4.61 -6.15
C THR A 54 -15.54 3.80 -4.91
N VAL A 55 -14.84 4.07 -3.81
CA VAL A 55 -15.19 3.53 -2.50
C VAL A 55 -16.33 4.39 -1.98
N ALA A 56 -17.48 3.79 -1.67
CA ALA A 56 -18.54 4.49 -0.96
C ALA A 56 -17.98 5.00 0.37
N ALA A 57 -18.30 6.23 0.75
CA ALA A 57 -17.96 6.72 2.08
C ALA A 57 -18.70 5.83 3.09
N GLU A 58 -17.97 4.90 3.69
CA GLU A 58 -18.43 4.25 4.90
C GLU A 58 -18.63 5.37 5.95
N ASP A 59 -19.72 5.28 6.71
CA ASP A 59 -19.96 6.12 7.89
C ASP A 59 -18.91 5.77 8.96
N TRP A 60 -17.65 6.13 8.69
CA TRP A 60 -16.58 5.96 9.64
C TRP A 60 -16.86 6.91 10.80
N PRO A 61 -16.90 6.40 12.05
CA PRO A 61 -17.11 7.27 13.19
C PRO A 61 -16.06 8.38 13.15
N ALA A 62 -16.51 9.62 13.28
CA ALA A 62 -15.62 10.77 13.32
C ALA A 62 -14.50 10.49 14.34
N PRO A 63 -13.23 10.77 14.00
CA PRO A 63 -12.14 10.55 14.94
C PRO A 63 -12.47 11.26 16.26
N PRO A 64 -12.18 10.61 17.41
CA PRO A 64 -12.54 11.16 18.70
C PRO A 64 -11.95 12.57 18.85
N GLU A 65 -12.79 13.50 19.29
CA GLU A 65 -12.37 14.87 19.53
C GLU A 65 -11.27 14.86 20.60
N ARG A 66 -10.09 15.38 20.24
CA ARG A 66 -8.93 15.36 21.13
C ARG A 66 -9.08 16.48 22.15
N GLN A 67 -8.94 16.16 23.42
CA GLN A 67 -9.05 17.12 24.52
C GLN A 67 -7.78 17.10 25.37
N ILE A 68 -7.55 18.20 26.08
CA ILE A 68 -6.48 18.40 27.06
C ILE A 68 -7.11 18.41 28.44
N ASP A 69 -6.76 17.43 29.26
CA ASP A 69 -7.20 17.39 30.66
C ASP A 69 -6.16 18.06 31.55
N LEU A 70 -6.62 18.98 32.38
CA LEU A 70 -5.81 19.73 33.33
C LEU A 70 -6.34 19.52 34.74
N GLU A 71 -5.42 19.29 35.67
CA GLU A 71 -5.72 19.23 37.09
C GLU A 71 -4.89 20.27 37.83
N LEU A 72 -5.57 21.20 38.50
CA LEU A 72 -4.94 22.23 39.31
C LEU A 72 -5.16 21.95 40.79
N ARG A 73 -4.07 22.01 41.56
CA ARG A 73 -4.08 21.76 43.00
C ARG A 73 -3.60 23.00 43.76
N ARG A 74 -4.43 23.51 44.66
CA ARG A 74 -4.09 24.62 45.57
C ARG A 74 -4.50 24.26 47.00
N GLY A 75 -3.55 23.76 47.78
CA GLY A 75 -3.83 23.22 49.11
C GLY A 75 -4.82 22.04 49.02
N PRO A 76 -5.94 22.06 49.76
CA PRO A 76 -6.95 20.99 49.67
C PRO A 76 -7.86 21.10 48.43
N LEU A 77 -7.81 22.20 47.68
CA LEU A 77 -8.64 22.39 46.50
C LEU A 77 -8.03 21.71 45.27
N THR A 78 -8.82 20.86 44.60
CA THR A 78 -8.48 20.27 43.30
C THR A 78 -9.53 20.66 42.26
N VAL A 79 -9.09 21.22 41.14
CA VAL A 79 -9.94 21.61 40.00
C VAL A 79 -9.54 20.79 38.79
N LYS A 80 -10.50 20.11 38.16
CA LYS A 80 -10.31 19.39 36.89
C LYS A 80 -11.01 20.12 35.77
N LEU A 81 -10.32 20.33 34.66
CA LEU A 81 -10.86 20.95 33.45
C LEU A 81 -10.51 20.08 32.25
N SER A 82 -11.43 20.04 31.29
CA SER A 82 -11.19 19.44 29.97
C SER A 82 -11.33 20.52 28.91
N TRP A 83 -10.31 20.68 28.08
CA TRP A 83 -10.21 21.75 27.09
C TRP A 83 -10.09 21.16 25.68
N PRO A 84 -10.82 21.66 24.67
CA PRO A 84 -10.68 21.14 23.31
C PRO A 84 -9.31 21.48 22.70
N MET A 85 -8.71 20.54 21.96
CA MET A 85 -7.44 20.76 21.25
C MET A 85 -7.53 21.82 20.14
N THR A 86 -8.73 22.26 19.76
CA THR A 86 -8.93 23.34 18.78
C THR A 86 -8.68 24.72 19.38
N GLU A 87 -8.70 24.87 20.70
CA GLU A 87 -8.65 26.17 21.41
C GLU A 87 -7.43 26.26 22.36
N VAL A 88 -6.29 25.65 21.98
CA VAL A 88 -5.08 25.62 22.84
C VAL A 88 -4.52 27.01 23.13
N THR A 89 -4.69 27.96 22.21
CA THR A 89 -4.23 29.34 22.42
C THR A 89 -5.00 30.02 23.56
N ASP A 90 -6.31 29.83 23.63
CA ASP A 90 -7.16 30.39 24.68
C ASP A 90 -6.87 29.74 26.03
N LEU A 91 -6.58 28.43 26.04
CA LEU A 91 -6.10 27.74 27.23
C LEU A 91 -4.80 28.36 27.77
N GLY A 92 -3.85 28.71 26.90
CA GLY A 92 -2.59 29.35 27.29
C GLY A 92 -2.79 30.77 27.85
N ILE A 93 -3.78 31.51 27.37
CA ILE A 93 -4.17 32.81 27.95
C ILE A 93 -4.76 32.59 29.34
N TRP A 94 -5.72 31.68 29.47
CA TRP A 94 -6.39 31.36 30.73
C TRP A 94 -5.40 30.91 31.82
N LEU A 95 -4.47 30.02 31.50
CA LEU A 95 -3.44 29.53 32.44
C LEU A 95 -2.54 30.66 32.95
N ARG A 96 -2.15 31.61 32.08
CA ARG A 96 -1.31 32.75 32.50
C ARG A 96 -2.03 33.68 33.47
N GLU A 97 -3.31 33.97 33.22
CA GLU A 97 -4.12 34.79 34.14
C GLU A 97 -4.32 34.09 35.48
N LEU A 98 -4.47 32.76 35.48
CA LEU A 98 -4.66 32.00 36.71
C LEU A 98 -3.39 31.88 37.58
N LEU A 99 -2.20 31.93 36.95
CA LEU A 99 -0.90 31.83 37.63
C LEU A 99 -0.34 33.19 38.06
N ARG A 100 -0.99 34.31 37.72
CA ARG A 100 -0.67 35.62 38.30
C ARG A 100 -1.16 35.71 39.75
#